data_AF-H5XZT0-F1
#
_entry.id   AF-H5XZT0-F1
#
_cell.length_a   1.000
_cell.length_b   1.000
_cell.length_c   1.000
_cell.angle_alpha   90.00
_cell.angle_beta   90.00
_cell.angle_gamma   90.00
#
_symmetry.space_group_name_H-M   'P 1'
#
loop_
_entity.id
_entity.type
_entity.pdbx_description
1 polymer ?
#
loop_
_entity_poly.entity_id
_entity_poly.type
_entity_poly.pdbx_seq_one_letter_code
_entity_poly.pdbx_strand_id
1 'polypeptide(L)'
;MARKVLIQIRRGLEGSIGTLAVGELGFCTDTKKLYIGTESGNELLVAAQTVGDMLKSIYDTDNDGKVDVAEVAESVPWTGVSGKPSTFTPVGHTHNASDINAGTVAIARLPAASTSAAGISQLNNTMTSTSTTQAATANAVKTAYDLAAGKLSPGVTWNQLKGV
;
A
#
# COMPACT_ATOMS: atom_id res chain seq x y z
N MET A 1 47.94 62.78 19.33
CA MET A 1 46.83 62.06 19.98
C MET A 1 45.72 61.90 18.95
N ALA A 2 45.42 60.67 18.52
CA ALA A 2 44.32 60.42 17.60
C ALA A 2 43.00 60.80 18.28
N ARG A 3 42.26 61.77 17.72
CA ARG A 3 40.89 62.01 18.14
C ARG A 3 40.13 60.72 17.85
N LYS A 4 39.71 60.03 18.92
CA LYS A 4 38.80 58.89 18.81
C LYS A 4 37.46 59.47 18.38
N VAL A 5 37.27 59.69 17.08
CA VAL A 5 35.99 60.12 16.52
C VAL A 5 35.08 58.90 16.60
N LEU A 6 34.40 58.76 17.74
CA LEU A 6 33.34 57.78 17.90
C LEU A 6 32.14 58.33 17.15
N ILE A 7 31.68 57.60 16.12
CA ILE A 7 30.38 57.88 15.51
C ILE A 7 29.34 57.73 16.62
N GLN A 8 28.67 58.83 16.98
CA GLN A 8 27.58 58.82 17.96
C GLN A 8 26.27 58.56 17.21
N ILE A 9 25.49 57.58 17.67
CA ILE A 9 24.15 57.28 17.18
C ILE A 9 23.13 57.66 18.24
N ARG A 10 21.94 58.10 17.83
CA ARG A 10 20.85 58.37 18.77
C ARG A 10 20.35 57.04 19.37
N ARG A 11 19.99 57.01 20.65
CA ARG A 11 19.52 55.79 21.33
C ARG A 11 18.35 56.10 22.26
N GLY A 12 17.35 55.23 22.31
CA GLY A 12 16.18 55.40 23.18
C GLY A 12 15.13 54.29 22.98
N LEU A 13 13.96 54.44 23.59
CA LEU A 13 12.79 53.59 23.30
C LEU A 13 12.22 53.94 21.92
N GLU A 14 11.67 52.97 21.19
CA GLU A 14 11.15 53.20 19.83
C GLU A 14 10.07 54.29 19.80
N GLY A 15 9.17 54.29 20.79
CA GLY A 15 8.13 55.32 20.92
C GLY A 15 8.62 56.69 21.40
N SER A 16 9.91 56.85 21.72
CA SER A 16 10.45 58.09 22.32
C SER A 16 11.80 58.54 21.74
N ILE A 17 12.29 57.91 20.67
CA ILE A 17 13.55 58.29 20.01
C ILE A 17 13.43 59.61 19.20
N GLY A 18 12.20 60.06 18.94
CA GLY A 18 11.89 61.26 18.17
C GLY A 18 12.23 61.11 16.68
N THR A 19 11.98 62.15 15.89
CA THR A 19 12.34 62.17 14.46
C THR A 19 13.84 62.35 14.29
N LEU A 20 14.46 61.45 13.53
CA LEU A 20 15.87 61.49 13.14
C LEU A 20 16.03 62.43 11.94
N ALA A 21 17.10 63.22 11.92
CA ALA A 21 17.42 64.02 10.74
C ALA A 21 17.77 63.12 9.54
N VAL A 22 17.64 63.63 8.32
CA VAL A 22 17.98 62.89 7.10
C VAL A 22 19.42 62.38 7.18
N GLY A 23 19.61 61.06 7.12
CA GLY A 23 20.91 60.39 7.25
C GLY A 23 21.38 60.10 8.68
N GLU A 24 20.65 60.53 9.72
CA GLU A 24 20.98 60.24 11.12
C GLU A 24 20.59 58.80 11.50
N LEU A 25 21.51 58.09 12.16
CA LEU A 25 21.28 56.72 12.67
C LEU A 25 20.70 56.74 14.09
N GLY A 26 19.66 55.93 14.32
CA GLY A 26 19.02 55.77 15.63
C GLY A 26 18.83 54.30 16.01
N PHE A 27 19.18 53.92 17.24
CA PHE A 27 19.00 52.57 17.76
C PHE A 27 17.95 52.51 18.87
N CYS A 28 16.92 51.70 18.67
CA CYS A 28 15.86 51.48 19.64
C CYS A 28 16.27 50.38 20.64
N THR A 29 16.41 50.73 21.91
CA THR A 29 16.96 49.83 22.93
C THR A 29 16.01 48.73 23.37
N ASP A 30 14.71 48.95 23.19
CA ASP A 30 13.62 48.01 23.46
C ASP A 30 13.44 46.99 22.33
N THR A 31 13.20 47.45 21.10
CA THR A 31 12.90 46.57 19.96
C THR A 31 14.12 46.10 19.17
N LYS A 32 15.31 46.59 19.56
CA LYS A 32 16.61 46.29 18.91
C LYS A 32 16.67 46.67 17.43
N LYS A 33 15.75 47.54 17.00
CA LYS A 33 15.68 48.08 15.64
C LYS A 33 16.69 49.20 15.44
N LEU A 34 17.31 49.24 14.26
CA LEU A 34 18.14 50.34 13.80
C LEU A 34 17.35 51.14 12.76
N TYR A 35 17.31 52.45 12.91
CA TYR A 35 16.60 53.38 12.04
C TYR A 35 17.58 54.33 11.35
N ILE A 36 17.20 54.82 10.17
CA ILE A 36 17.81 55.98 9.52
C ILE A 36 16.74 57.05 9.32
N GLY A 37 17.08 58.31 9.57
CA GLY A 37 16.17 59.40 9.23
C GLY A 37 16.13 59.62 7.71
N THR A 38 14.93 59.79 7.17
CA THR A 38 14.66 60.17 5.78
C THR A 38 13.78 61.42 5.77
N GLU A 39 13.53 61.98 4.59
CA GLU A 39 12.60 63.12 4.45
C GLU A 39 11.17 62.75 4.88
N SER A 40 10.83 61.45 4.89
CA SER A 40 9.52 60.94 5.31
C SER A 40 9.46 60.53 6.79
N GLY A 41 10.55 60.68 7.55
CA GLY A 41 10.64 60.31 8.97
C GLY A 41 11.64 59.18 9.23
N ASN A 42 11.42 58.42 10.29
CA ASN A 42 12.32 57.33 10.67
C ASN A 42 12.00 56.07 9.87
N GLU A 43 12.91 55.64 9.01
CA GLU A 43 12.78 54.38 8.28
C GLU A 43 13.61 53.28 8.92
N LEU A 44 12.99 52.12 9.11
CA LEU A 44 13.62 50.96 9.73
C LEU A 44 14.68 50.40 8.78
N LEU A 45 15.94 50.38 9.21
CA LEU A 45 17.01 49.68 8.51
C LEU A 45 16.89 48.18 8.82
N VAL A 46 15.95 47.52 8.13
CA VAL A 46 15.81 46.07 8.17
C VAL A 46 17.07 45.47 7.55
N ALA A 47 17.97 44.92 8.37
CA ALA A 47 18.91 43.92 7.86
C ALA A 47 18.02 42.81 7.31
N ALA A 48 18.02 42.60 6.00
CA ALA A 48 17.11 41.66 5.33
C ALA A 48 17.01 40.39 6.17
N GLN A 49 15.83 40.11 6.75
CA GLN A 49 15.58 38.92 7.58
C GLN A 49 15.61 37.61 6.76
N THR A 50 16.19 37.67 5.56
CA THR A 50 16.15 36.65 4.55
C THR A 50 17.56 36.09 4.36
N VAL A 51 18.10 35.50 5.44
CA VAL A 51 19.35 34.73 5.36
C VAL A 51 19.10 33.26 4.96
N GLY A 52 17.87 32.91 4.58
CA GLY A 52 17.52 31.63 3.97
C GLY A 52 17.15 31.79 2.50
N ASP A 53 17.55 30.84 1.69
CA ASP A 53 17.14 30.66 0.29
C ASP A 53 15.64 30.32 0.15
N MET A 54 15.00 29.85 1.22
CA MET A 54 13.59 29.45 1.25
C MET A 54 12.64 30.59 1.68
N LEU A 55 12.57 31.64 0.86
CA LEU A 55 11.63 32.75 1.07
C LEU A 55 10.17 32.30 0.95
N LYS A 56 9.34 32.66 1.94
CA LYS A 56 7.91 32.30 1.94
C LYS A 56 7.19 32.76 0.67
N SER A 57 7.41 34.00 0.24
CA SER A 57 6.82 34.57 -0.98
C SER A 57 7.22 33.87 -2.29
N ILE A 58 8.19 32.95 -2.26
CA ILE A 58 8.69 32.21 -3.42
C ILE A 58 8.34 30.73 -3.34
N TYR A 59 8.23 30.17 -2.13
CA TYR A 59 8.14 28.74 -1.90
C TYR A 59 6.87 28.28 -1.19
N ASP A 60 6.07 29.18 -0.62
CA ASP A 60 4.81 28.93 0.07
C ASP A 60 3.84 30.04 -0.34
N THR A 61 3.38 29.95 -1.59
CA THR A 61 2.67 31.05 -2.27
C THR A 61 1.28 31.28 -1.69
N ASP A 62 0.66 30.21 -1.19
CA ASP A 62 -0.68 30.24 -0.57
C ASP A 62 -0.65 30.38 0.96
N ASN A 63 0.54 30.39 1.55
CA ASN A 63 0.80 30.65 2.95
C ASN A 63 0.20 29.57 3.87
N ASP A 64 0.14 28.32 3.40
CA ASP A 64 -0.38 27.16 4.11
C ASP A 64 0.66 26.53 5.08
N GLY A 65 1.92 26.97 5.01
CA GLY A 65 3.01 26.50 5.86
C GLY A 65 3.76 25.29 5.30
N LYS A 66 3.49 24.88 4.06
CA LYS A 66 4.27 23.92 3.29
C LYS A 66 5.00 24.63 2.17
N VAL A 67 6.06 23.98 1.69
CA VAL A 67 6.68 24.41 0.45
C VAL A 67 5.84 23.86 -0.71
N ASP A 68 5.37 24.70 -1.62
CA ASP A 68 4.51 24.35 -2.76
C ASP A 68 5.08 23.16 -3.56
N VAL A 69 6.39 23.16 -3.82
CA VAL A 69 7.07 22.05 -4.52
C VAL A 69 7.13 20.75 -3.70
N ALA A 70 7.03 20.82 -2.37
CA ALA A 70 6.93 19.65 -1.51
C ALA A 70 5.48 19.09 -1.46
N GLU A 71 4.46 19.93 -1.63
CA GLU A 71 3.06 19.47 -1.74
C GLU A 71 2.88 18.53 -2.94
N VAL A 72 3.55 18.82 -4.06
CA VAL A 72 3.56 17.97 -5.25
C VAL A 72 4.11 16.56 -4.97
N ALA A 73 4.89 16.37 -3.89
CA ALA A 73 5.45 15.09 -3.51
C ALA A 73 4.47 14.15 -2.77
N GLU A 74 3.31 14.65 -2.32
CA GLU A 74 2.33 13.85 -1.56
C GLU A 74 1.58 12.84 -2.46
N SER A 75 1.59 13.04 -3.78
CA SER A 75 1.04 12.11 -4.76
C SER A 75 1.76 12.24 -6.11
N VAL A 76 2.93 11.63 -6.23
CA VAL A 76 3.67 11.60 -7.50
C VAL A 76 3.16 10.45 -8.38
N PRO A 77 2.68 10.73 -9.61
CA PRO A 77 2.40 9.67 -10.58
C PRO A 77 3.65 8.83 -10.81
N TRP A 78 3.49 7.52 -11.00
CA TRP A 78 4.64 6.63 -11.30
C TRP A 78 5.47 7.16 -12.47
N THR A 79 4.85 7.84 -13.46
CA THR A 79 5.52 8.48 -14.59
C THR A 79 6.61 9.48 -14.17
N GLY A 80 6.48 10.17 -13.04
CA GLY A 80 7.42 11.19 -12.55
C GLY A 80 8.55 10.67 -11.65
N VAL A 81 8.54 9.39 -11.24
CA VAL A 81 9.60 8.84 -10.38
C VAL A 81 10.84 8.50 -11.20
N SER A 82 11.96 9.19 -10.95
CA SER A 82 13.26 8.86 -11.55
C SER A 82 13.89 7.62 -10.89
N GLY A 83 14.64 6.82 -11.64
CA GLY A 83 15.28 5.59 -11.13
C GLY A 83 14.30 4.46 -10.75
N LYS A 84 13.01 4.63 -11.03
CA LYS A 84 12.01 3.59 -10.83
C LYS A 84 12.33 2.34 -11.67
N PRO A 85 12.00 1.13 -11.18
CA PRO A 85 12.06 -0.07 -12.01
C PRO A 85 11.27 0.15 -13.31
N SER A 86 11.98 0.12 -14.44
CA SER A 86 11.40 0.34 -15.77
C SER A 86 10.61 -0.88 -16.26
N THR A 87 10.76 -2.01 -15.57
CA THR A 87 10.14 -3.29 -15.88
C THR A 87 9.91 -4.10 -14.61
N PHE A 88 8.64 -4.33 -14.25
CA PHE A 88 8.25 -5.50 -13.46
C PHE A 88 7.84 -6.60 -14.43
N THR A 89 8.74 -7.02 -15.33
CA THR A 89 8.38 -8.05 -16.30
C THR A 89 7.96 -9.29 -15.51
N PRO A 90 6.70 -9.76 -15.61
CA PRO A 90 6.30 -10.96 -14.92
C PRO A 90 7.15 -12.09 -15.48
N VAL A 91 8.11 -12.57 -14.70
CA VAL A 91 8.88 -13.75 -15.06
C VAL A 91 7.93 -14.93 -14.95
N GLY A 92 7.86 -15.73 -16.01
CA GLY A 92 7.12 -16.98 -15.97
C GLY A 92 7.65 -17.84 -14.83
N HIS A 93 6.80 -18.16 -13.87
CA HIS A 93 7.10 -19.12 -12.82
C HIS A 93 6.19 -20.34 -12.98
N THR A 94 6.60 -21.46 -12.38
CA THR A 94 5.82 -22.69 -12.38
C THR A 94 5.09 -22.84 -11.05
N HIS A 95 3.86 -23.35 -11.12
CA HIS A 95 3.15 -23.82 -9.94
C HIS A 95 3.39 -25.32 -9.83
N ASN A 96 4.25 -25.73 -8.90
CA ASN A 96 4.50 -27.13 -8.67
C ASN A 96 3.32 -27.74 -7.92
N ALA A 97 3.01 -29.02 -8.15
CA ALA A 97 1.95 -29.70 -7.42
C ALA A 97 2.18 -29.70 -5.89
N SER A 98 3.45 -29.61 -5.45
CA SER A 98 3.85 -29.47 -4.05
C SER A 98 3.36 -28.18 -3.38
N ASP A 99 3.03 -27.15 -4.17
CA ASP A 99 2.59 -25.86 -3.63
C ASP A 99 1.14 -25.94 -3.10
N ILE A 100 0.40 -26.97 -3.50
CA ILE A 100 -0.96 -27.26 -3.03
C ILE A 100 -0.86 -28.18 -1.80
N ASN A 101 -0.69 -27.59 -0.61
CA ASN A 101 -0.62 -28.33 0.66
C ASN A 101 -1.93 -28.27 1.49
N ALA A 102 -2.90 -27.48 1.07
CA ALA A 102 -4.21 -27.32 1.70
C ALA A 102 -5.26 -26.79 0.71
N GLY A 103 -6.54 -26.91 1.06
CA GLY A 103 -7.67 -26.39 0.27
C GLY A 103 -8.25 -27.39 -0.72
N THR A 104 -9.05 -26.89 -1.67
CA THR A 104 -9.78 -27.70 -2.66
C THR A 104 -9.35 -27.35 -4.07
N VAL A 105 -9.07 -28.37 -4.90
CA VAL A 105 -8.88 -28.22 -6.34
C VAL A 105 -10.24 -28.35 -7.03
N ALA A 106 -10.55 -27.44 -7.95
CA ALA A 106 -11.77 -27.52 -8.74
C ALA A 106 -11.82 -28.85 -9.52
N ILE A 107 -12.96 -29.55 -9.46
CA ILE A 107 -13.14 -30.88 -10.08
C ILE A 107 -12.82 -30.85 -11.58
N ALA A 108 -13.14 -29.76 -12.28
CA ALA A 108 -12.83 -29.58 -13.71
C ALA A 108 -11.33 -29.60 -14.06
N ARG A 109 -10.45 -29.44 -13.06
CA ARG A 109 -8.99 -29.52 -13.22
C ARG A 109 -8.43 -30.93 -12.98
N LEU A 110 -9.26 -31.88 -12.54
CA LEU A 110 -8.87 -33.26 -12.29
C LEU A 110 -9.44 -34.16 -13.40
N PRO A 111 -8.65 -35.09 -13.94
CA PRO A 111 -9.12 -35.98 -14.99
C PRO A 111 -10.19 -36.95 -14.46
N ALA A 112 -11.27 -37.14 -15.22
CA ALA A 112 -12.29 -38.13 -14.92
C ALA A 112 -11.77 -39.55 -15.18
N ALA A 113 -12.17 -40.51 -14.34
CA ALA A 113 -11.85 -41.91 -14.57
C ALA A 113 -12.61 -42.48 -15.78
N SER A 114 -11.99 -43.40 -16.50
CA SER A 114 -12.61 -44.23 -17.54
C SER A 114 -12.09 -45.67 -17.44
N THR A 115 -12.61 -46.56 -18.28
CA THR A 115 -12.11 -47.95 -18.36
C THR A 115 -10.71 -48.07 -18.98
N SER A 116 -10.22 -47.00 -19.61
CA SER A 116 -8.91 -46.95 -20.27
C SER A 116 -7.95 -45.94 -19.64
N ALA A 117 -8.41 -45.07 -18.74
CA ALA A 117 -7.61 -44.03 -18.10
C ALA A 117 -7.99 -43.86 -16.63
N ALA A 118 -6.97 -43.78 -15.76
CA ALA A 118 -7.16 -43.49 -14.35
C ALA A 118 -7.60 -42.03 -14.13
N GLY A 119 -8.42 -41.80 -13.11
CA GLY A 119 -8.93 -40.48 -12.74
C GLY A 119 -9.83 -40.54 -11.50
N ILE A 120 -10.54 -39.45 -11.25
CA ILE A 120 -11.52 -39.37 -10.16
C ILE A 120 -12.90 -39.87 -10.63
N SER A 121 -13.63 -40.57 -9.76
CA SER A 121 -15.02 -41.01 -9.98
C SER A 121 -15.88 -40.68 -8.77
N GLN A 122 -17.10 -40.23 -9.00
CA GLN A 122 -18.06 -39.95 -7.94
C GLN A 122 -18.71 -41.26 -7.45
N LEU A 123 -18.88 -41.40 -6.14
CA LEU A 123 -19.47 -42.59 -5.54
C LEU A 123 -20.98 -42.45 -5.33
N ASN A 124 -21.72 -43.53 -5.54
CA ASN A 124 -23.17 -43.61 -5.30
C ASN A 124 -23.51 -44.82 -4.39
N ASN A 125 -24.40 -44.60 -3.42
CA ASN A 125 -24.83 -45.61 -2.45
C ASN A 125 -26.25 -46.16 -2.69
N THR A 126 -26.89 -45.80 -3.81
CA THR A 126 -28.18 -46.36 -4.21
C THR A 126 -28.01 -47.65 -5.00
N MET A 127 -28.95 -48.60 -4.85
CA MET A 127 -28.95 -49.87 -5.61
C MET A 127 -29.78 -49.83 -6.90
N THR A 128 -30.46 -48.72 -7.17
CA THR A 128 -31.37 -48.55 -8.30
C THR A 128 -30.89 -47.54 -9.34
N SER A 129 -29.68 -46.98 -9.16
CA SER A 129 -29.14 -46.01 -10.11
C SER A 129 -28.80 -46.64 -11.45
N THR A 130 -29.08 -45.91 -12.53
CA THR A 130 -28.69 -46.23 -13.90
C THR A 130 -27.49 -45.40 -14.39
N SER A 131 -26.84 -44.64 -13.49
CA SER A 131 -25.72 -43.78 -13.84
C SER A 131 -24.51 -44.58 -14.34
N THR A 132 -23.97 -44.17 -15.49
CA THR A 132 -22.76 -44.75 -16.09
C THR A 132 -21.48 -43.99 -15.73
N THR A 133 -21.60 -42.90 -14.95
CA THR A 133 -20.50 -41.99 -14.59
C THR A 133 -20.14 -42.03 -13.11
N GLN A 134 -20.88 -42.78 -12.30
CA GLN A 134 -20.68 -42.94 -10.87
C GLN A 134 -20.36 -44.39 -10.53
N ALA A 135 -19.44 -44.62 -9.60
CA ALA A 135 -19.12 -45.95 -9.10
C ALA A 135 -19.99 -46.33 -7.88
N ALA A 136 -20.32 -47.61 -7.76
CA ALA A 136 -21.06 -48.12 -6.60
C ALA A 136 -20.17 -48.12 -5.34
N THR A 137 -20.73 -47.76 -4.19
CA THR A 137 -20.05 -47.91 -2.90
C THR A 137 -20.12 -49.36 -2.40
N ALA A 138 -19.19 -49.72 -1.51
CA ALA A 138 -19.18 -51.05 -0.87
C ALA A 138 -20.50 -51.37 -0.14
N ASN A 139 -21.16 -50.37 0.45
CA ASN A 139 -22.45 -50.55 1.12
C ASN A 139 -23.58 -50.93 0.15
N ALA A 140 -23.67 -50.26 -1.02
CA ALA A 140 -24.63 -50.63 -2.06
C ALA A 140 -24.41 -52.06 -2.58
N VAL A 141 -23.15 -52.44 -2.81
CA VAL A 141 -22.79 -53.80 -3.26
C VAL A 141 -23.16 -54.84 -2.20
N LYS A 142 -22.84 -54.60 -0.93
CA LYS A 142 -23.15 -55.51 0.17
C LYS A 142 -24.65 -55.70 0.34
N THR A 143 -25.42 -54.62 0.28
CA THR A 143 -26.87 -54.69 0.44
C THR A 143 -27.52 -55.49 -0.70
N ALA A 144 -27.05 -55.29 -1.94
CA ALA A 144 -27.52 -56.07 -3.08
C ALA A 144 -27.16 -57.56 -2.93
N TYR A 145 -25.95 -57.86 -2.47
CA TYR A 145 -25.50 -59.22 -2.19
C TYR A 145 -26.36 -59.90 -1.13
N ASP A 146 -26.63 -59.24 -0.01
CA ASP A 146 -27.45 -59.78 1.07
C ASP A 146 -28.90 -60.01 0.64
N LEU A 147 -29.46 -59.06 -0.13
CA LEU A 147 -30.79 -59.23 -0.71
C LEU A 147 -30.82 -60.46 -1.62
N ALA A 148 -29.84 -60.63 -2.51
CA ALA A 148 -29.74 -61.81 -3.36
C ALA A 148 -29.59 -63.09 -2.54
N ALA A 149 -28.78 -63.07 -1.47
CA ALA A 149 -28.61 -64.20 -0.56
C ALA A 149 -29.92 -64.60 0.12
N GLY A 150 -30.73 -63.62 0.53
CA GLY A 150 -32.05 -63.84 1.13
C GLY A 150 -33.13 -64.31 0.15
N LYS A 151 -32.88 -64.29 -1.17
CA LYS A 151 -33.79 -64.81 -2.21
C LYS A 151 -33.43 -66.21 -2.69
N LEU A 152 -32.40 -66.84 -2.13
CA LEU A 152 -32.05 -68.23 -2.45
C LEU A 152 -33.18 -69.19 -2.05
N SER A 153 -33.44 -70.20 -2.89
CA SER A 153 -34.40 -71.26 -2.56
C SER A 153 -33.95 -72.04 -1.31
N PRO A 154 -34.87 -72.59 -0.51
CA PRO A 154 -34.52 -73.39 0.66
C PRO A 154 -33.53 -74.50 0.30
N GLY A 155 -32.38 -74.52 0.97
CA GLY A 155 -31.32 -75.52 0.74
C GLY A 155 -30.31 -75.19 -0.37
N VAL A 156 -30.46 -74.05 -1.06
CA VAL A 156 -29.46 -73.56 -2.04
C VAL A 156 -28.51 -72.58 -1.37
N THR A 157 -27.21 -72.81 -1.53
CA THR A 157 -26.12 -71.97 -1.04
C THR A 157 -25.42 -71.24 -2.18
N TRP A 158 -24.75 -70.13 -1.86
CA TRP A 158 -23.93 -69.42 -2.85
C TRP A 158 -22.84 -70.29 -3.47
N ASN A 159 -22.27 -71.24 -2.72
CA ASN A 159 -21.26 -72.18 -3.24
C ASN A 159 -21.82 -73.05 -4.36
N GLN A 160 -23.05 -73.56 -4.19
CA GLN A 160 -23.72 -74.34 -5.23
C GLN A 160 -24.00 -73.54 -6.51
N LEU A 161 -24.20 -72.22 -6.42
CA LEU A 161 -24.51 -71.36 -7.58
C LEU A 161 -23.27 -70.84 -8.32
N LYS A 162 -22.18 -70.54 -7.61
CA LYS A 162 -20.96 -69.98 -8.22
C LYS A 162 -20.04 -71.06 -8.81
N GLY A 163 -20.39 -72.34 -8.66
CA GLY A 163 -19.64 -73.46 -9.24
C GLY A 163 -18.27 -73.69 -8.64
N VAL A 164 -18.04 -73.25 -7.38
CA VAL A 164 -16.80 -73.53 -6.62
C VAL A 164 -17.12 -74.17 -5.28
#